data_AF-A0A9X5CDH8-F1
#
_entry.id   AF-A0A9X5CDH8-F1
#
_cell.length_a   1.000
_cell.length_b   1.000
_cell.length_c   1.000
_cell.angle_alpha   90.00
_cell.angle_beta   90.00
_cell.angle_gamma   90.00
#
_symmetry.space_group_name_H-M   'P 1'
#
loop_
_entity.id
_entity.type
_entity.pdbx_description
1 polymer ?
#
loop_
_entity_poly.entity_id
_entity_poly.type
_entity_poly.pdbx_seq_one_letter_code
_entity_poly.pdbx_strand_id
1 'polypeptide(L)'
;MSKKHEFQLQRWKLLIEDRIKSGMKVRDWCDANGVTKDAYYYWLAKLREEHYEEAVQSLSTEKISTNTFVELPMPKQSCQIQPTLQNVIH
;
A
#
# COMPACT_ATOMS: atom_id res chain seq x y z
N MET A 1 21.98 -13.54 3.57
CA MET A 1 21.53 -12.57 4.60
C MET A 1 22.25 -12.87 5.91
N SER A 2 22.53 -11.88 6.76
CA SER A 2 23.10 -12.09 8.11
C SER A 2 21.98 -12.16 9.16
N LYS A 3 22.14 -12.92 10.25
CA LYS A 3 21.14 -13.04 11.34
C LYS A 3 20.66 -11.69 11.88
N LYS A 4 21.55 -10.70 11.94
CA LYS A 4 21.20 -9.32 12.33
C LYS A 4 20.21 -8.68 11.36
N HIS A 5 20.38 -8.92 10.06
CA HIS A 5 19.52 -8.37 9.04
C HIS A 5 18.10 -8.94 9.15
N GLU A 6 17.98 -10.26 9.30
CA GLU A 6 16.70 -10.95 9.49
C GLU A 6 15.96 -10.44 10.73
N PHE A 7 16.66 -10.31 11.86
CA PHE A 7 16.08 -9.78 13.09
C PHE A 7 15.52 -8.36 12.90
N GLN A 8 16.28 -7.50 12.22
CA GLN A 8 15.82 -6.14 11.95
C GLN A 8 14.60 -6.14 11.06
N LEU A 9 14.56 -6.96 9.99
CA LEU A 9 13.40 -7.08 9.13
C LEU A 9 12.15 -7.52 9.91
N GLN A 10 12.26 -8.55 10.74
CA GLN A 10 11.15 -9.02 11.58
C GLN A 10 10.66 -7.92 12.52
N ARG A 11 11.58 -7.20 13.18
CA ARG A 11 11.23 -6.07 14.03
C ARG A 11 10.45 -4.99 13.27
N TRP A 12 10.92 -4.63 12.08
CA TRP A 12 10.29 -3.58 11.27
C TRP A 12 8.96 -4.00 10.66
N LYS A 13 8.76 -5.29 10.36
CA LYS A 13 7.45 -5.85 9.98
C LYS A 13 6.42 -5.58 11.09
N LEU A 14 6.74 -5.92 12.34
CA LEU A 14 5.85 -5.69 13.48
C LEU A 14 5.53 -4.20 13.69
N LEU A 15 6.53 -3.33 13.59
CA LEU A 15 6.34 -1.87 13.73
C LEU A 15 5.44 -1.29 12.63
N ILE A 16 5.60 -1.74 11.38
CA ILE A 16 4.76 -1.29 10.27
C ILE A 16 3.33 -1.80 10.43
N GLU A 17 3.14 -3.05 10.85
CA GLU A 17 1.81 -3.57 11.16
C GLU A 17 1.13 -2.79 12.29
N ASP A 18 1.85 -2.48 13.36
CA ASP A 18 1.33 -1.68 14.47
C ASP A 18 0.91 -0.28 13.99
N ARG A 19 1.75 0.38 13.18
CA ARG A 19 1.41 1.65 12.54
C ARG A 19 0.12 1.53 11.72
N ILE A 20 -0.03 0.48 10.90
CA ILE A 20 -1.23 0.27 10.08
C ILE A 20 -2.45 0.07 10.96
N LYS A 21 -2.34 -0.79 11.99
CA LYS A 21 -3.42 -1.08 12.96
C LYS A 21 -3.84 0.16 13.75
N SER A 22 -2.90 1.06 14.05
CA SER A 22 -3.18 2.30 14.78
C SER A 22 -4.04 3.29 13.99
N GLY A 23 -4.02 3.22 12.64
CA GLY A 23 -4.67 4.21 11.78
C GLY A 23 -4.08 5.62 11.87
N MET A 24 -3.00 5.81 12.65
CA MET A 24 -2.36 7.11 12.85
C MET A 24 -1.54 7.53 11.62
N LYS A 25 -1.33 8.84 11.47
CA LYS A 25 -0.39 9.36 10.46
C LYS A 25 1.04 8.94 10.82
N VAL A 26 1.89 8.75 9.81
CA VAL A 26 3.29 8.31 10.00
C VAL A 26 4.01 9.18 11.01
N ARG A 27 3.90 10.51 10.88
CA ARG A 27 4.57 11.44 11.80
C ARG A 27 4.17 11.19 13.25
N ASP A 28 2.88 11.17 13.52
CA ASP A 28 2.36 11.11 14.89
C ASP A 28 2.68 9.74 15.51
N TRP A 29 2.65 8.65 14.71
CA TRP A 29 3.07 7.32 15.15
C TRP A 29 4.59 7.25 15.39
N CYS A 30 5.40 7.84 14.52
CA CYS A 30 6.86 7.93 14.66
C CYS A 30 7.24 8.66 15.95
N ASP A 31 6.61 9.80 16.22
CA ASP A 31 6.84 10.60 17.41
C ASP A 31 6.46 9.82 18.69
N ALA A 32 5.34 9.08 18.67
CA ALA A 32 4.89 8.25 19.79
C ALA A 32 5.78 7.03 20.07
N ASN A 33 6.37 6.43 19.03
CA ASN A 33 7.19 5.22 19.14
C ASN A 33 8.70 5.49 19.20
N GLY A 34 9.12 6.77 19.23
CA GLY A 34 10.54 7.14 19.24
C GLY A 34 11.29 6.74 17.98
N VAL A 35 10.59 6.69 16.84
CA VAL A 35 11.13 6.29 15.54
C VAL A 35 11.29 7.53 14.66
N THR A 36 12.45 7.71 14.05
CA THR A 36 12.63 8.78 13.06
C THR A 36 11.90 8.46 11.75
N LYS A 37 11.34 9.48 11.10
CA LYS A 37 10.65 9.31 9.81
C LYS A 37 11.55 8.68 8.75
N ASP A 38 12.81 9.09 8.70
CA ASP A 38 13.77 8.58 7.72
C ASP A 38 14.00 7.08 7.90
N ALA A 39 14.17 6.63 9.15
CA ALA A 39 14.28 5.20 9.43
C ALA A 39 12.99 4.46 9.03
N TYR A 40 11.82 5.02 9.34
CA TYR A 40 10.55 4.42 8.94
C TYR A 40 10.45 4.21 7.43
N TYR A 41 10.70 5.25 6.63
CA TYR A 41 10.62 5.15 5.17
C TYR A 41 11.72 4.29 4.57
N TYR A 42 12.93 4.32 5.13
CA TYR A 42 14.03 3.46 4.73
C TYR A 42 13.67 1.98 4.89
N TRP A 43 13.17 1.59 6.06
CA TRP A 43 12.79 0.20 6.33
C TRP A 43 11.54 -0.22 5.56
N LEU A 44 10.60 0.69 5.35
CA LEU A 44 9.44 0.44 4.50
C LEU A 44 9.86 0.16 3.04
N ALA A 45 10.82 0.92 2.50
CA ALA A 45 11.38 0.64 1.17
C ALA A 45 12.07 -0.72 1.15
N LYS A 46 12.88 -1.03 2.17
CA LYS A 46 13.59 -2.31 2.26
C LYS A 46 12.66 -3.53 2.32
N LEU A 47 11.54 -3.41 3.03
CA LEU A 47 10.54 -4.48 3.10
C LEU A 47 9.80 -4.68 1.77
N ARG A 48 9.53 -3.59 1.04
CA ARG A 48 8.97 -3.69 -0.31
C ARG A 48 9.94 -4.33 -1.30
N GLU A 49 11.23 -4.01 -1.20
CA GLU A 49 12.27 -4.68 -2.00
C GLU A 49 12.31 -6.18 -1.69
N GLU A 50 12.28 -6.59 -0.41
CA GLU A 50 12.24 -8.02 -0.05
C GLU A 50 11.03 -8.73 -0.67
N HIS A 51 9.84 -8.13 -0.57
CA HIS A 51 8.64 -8.71 -1.17
C HIS A 51 8.70 -8.74 -2.70
N TYR A 52 9.35 -7.76 -3.34
CA TYR A 52 9.56 -7.75 -4.77
C TYR A 52 10.52 -8.86 -5.20
N GLU A 53 11.66 -9.01 -4.53
CA GLU A 53 12.62 -10.09 -4.82
C GLU A 53 11.97 -11.47 -4.60
N GLU A 54 11.18 -11.64 -3.54
CA GLU A 54 10.44 -12.88 -3.28
C GLU A 54 9.34 -13.14 -4.34
N ALA A 55 8.63 -12.10 -4.77
CA ALA A 55 7.65 -12.19 -5.85
C ALA A 55 8.31 -12.55 -7.19
N VAL A 56 9.46 -11.95 -7.51
CA VAL A 56 10.22 -12.26 -8.73
C VAL A 56 10.80 -13.68 -8.69
N GLN A 57 11.27 -14.13 -7.52
CA GLN A 57 11.78 -15.49 -7.32
C GLN A 57 10.67 -16.55 -7.47
N SER A 58 9.47 -16.27 -6.96
CA SER A 58 8.29 -17.15 -7.10
C SER A 58 7.74 -17.16 -8.53
N LEU A 59 7.72 -16.02 -9.22
CA LEU A 59 7.36 -15.93 -10.65
C LEU A 59 8.35 -16.67 -11.56
N SER A 60 9.60 -16.83 -11.15
CA SER A 60 10.64 -17.53 -11.94
C SER A 60 10.47 -19.06 -11.93
N THR A 61 9.62 -19.62 -11.05
CA THR A 61 9.43 -21.07 -10.91
C THR A 61 8.18 -21.58 -11.65
N GLU A 62 7.24 -20.71 -12.01
CA GLU A 62 6.07 -21.08 -12.81
C GLU A 62 6.25 -20.70 -14.29
N LYS A 63 6.61 -21.71 -15.09
CA LYS A 63 6.45 -21.65 -16.55
C LYS A 63 4.96 -21.62 -16.90
N ILE A 64 4.56 -20.56 -17.62
CA ILE A 64 3.37 -20.43 -18.52
C ILE A 64 2.02 -20.17 -17.80
N SER A 65 1.42 -19.00 -18.04
CA SER A 65 0.32 -18.83 -19.01
C SER A 65 -0.35 -17.45 -18.90
N THR A 66 -0.17 -16.63 -19.94
CA THR A 66 -1.04 -15.52 -20.38
C THR A 66 -1.71 -14.64 -19.30
N ASN A 67 -1.11 -13.48 -19.03
CA ASN A 67 -1.79 -12.34 -18.40
C ASN A 67 -2.95 -11.87 -19.29
N THR A 68 -4.11 -12.50 -19.18
CA THR A 68 -5.35 -12.04 -19.83
C THR A 68 -5.98 -10.98 -18.93
N PHE A 69 -6.00 -9.75 -19.44
CA PHE A 69 -6.70 -8.62 -18.85
C PHE A 69 -8.21 -8.89 -18.89
N VAL A 70 -8.83 -9.10 -17.71
CA VAL A 70 -10.28 -9.29 -17.61
C VAL A 70 -10.93 -7.92 -17.50
N GLU A 71 -11.76 -7.57 -18.48
CA GLU A 71 -12.61 -6.38 -18.44
C GLU A 71 -13.65 -6.54 -17.33
N LEU A 72 -13.54 -5.70 -16.30
CA LEU A 72 -14.55 -5.62 -15.25
C LEU A 72 -15.82 -4.97 -15.85
N PRO A 73 -17.01 -5.57 -15.67
CA PRO A 73 -18.24 -4.99 -16.19
C PRO A 73 -18.44 -3.61 -15.57
N MET A 74 -18.56 -2.58 -16.43
CA MET A 74 -18.83 -1.22 -15.99
C MET A 74 -20.08 -1.20 -15.11
N PRO A 75 -20.03 -0.62 -13.89
CA PRO A 75 -21.25 -0.28 -13.18
C PRO A 75 -22.01 0.72 -14.05
N LYS A 76 -23.25 0.37 -14.42
CA LYS A 76 -24.14 1.23 -15.20
C LYS A 76 -24.36 2.52 -14.41
N GLN A 77 -23.59 3.56 -14.74
CA GLN A 77 -23.80 4.90 -14.21
C GLN A 77 -25.13 5.41 -14.77
N SER A 78 -26.19 5.39 -13.96
CA SER A 78 -27.32 6.30 -14.20
C SER A 78 -26.86 7.70 -13.79
N CYS A 79 -26.21 8.38 -14.73
CA CYS A 79 -25.96 9.80 -14.67
C CYS A 79 -27.33 10.51 -14.68
N GLN A 80 -27.79 10.96 -13.51
CA GLN A 80 -28.97 11.83 -13.39
C GLN A 80 -28.47 13.21 -12.97
N ILE A 81 -27.87 13.92 -13.93
CA ILE A 81 -27.68 15.36 -13.79
C ILE A 81 -29.03 15.97 -14.10
N GLN A 82 -29.81 16.29 -13.07
CA GLN A 82 -31.06 17.03 -13.22
C GLN A 82 -30.69 18.49 -13.52
N PRO A 83 -31.11 19.08 -14.66
CA PRO A 83 -30.98 20.51 -14.85
C PRO A 83 -31.99 21.21 -13.94
N THR A 84 -31.54 21.78 -12.81
CA THR A 84 -32.39 22.66 -12.00
C THR A 84 -32.54 24.00 -12.72
N LEU A 85 -33.65 24.18 -13.44
CA LEU A 85 -34.10 25.47 -13.96
C LEU A 85 -35.04 26.13 -12.94
N GLN A 86 -34.51 26.97 -12.07
CA GLN A 86 -35.22 28.04 -11.35
C GLN A 86 -34.15 29.05 -10.88
N ASN A 87 -34.21 30.36 -11.01
CA ASN A 87 -35.28 31.32 -11.31
C ASN A 87 -34.57 32.62 -11.73
N VAL A 88 -35.01 33.29 -12.81
CA VAL A 88 -34.68 34.71 -13.05
C VAL A 88 -35.83 35.51 -12.45
N ILE A 89 -35.57 36.25 -11.37
CA ILE A 89 -36.52 37.19 -10.77
C ILE A 89 -36.28 38.55 -11.44
N HIS A 90 -37.37 39.16 -11.88
CA HIS A 90 -37.45 40.49 -12.48
C HIS A 90 -37.76 41.56 -11.41
#